data_AF-A0A523V724-F1
#
_entry.id   AF-A0A523V724-F1
#
_cell.length_a   1.000
_cell.length_b   1.000
_cell.length_c   1.000
_cell.angle_alpha   90.00
_cell.angle_beta   90.00
_cell.angle_gamma   90.00
#
_symmetry.space_group_name_H-M   'P 1'
#
loop_
_entity.id
_entity.type
_entity.pdbx_description
1 polymer ?
#
loop_
_entity_poly.entity_id
_entity_poly.type
_entity_poly.pdbx_seq_one_letter_code
_entity_poly.pdbx_strand_id
1 'polypeptide(L)'
;AVRYSVYPTAVCDARLDGIVYGTAAGLGYATMLNLSYVLEGGGVNLQVGIIRIVVTALAQASFAGLSGYFLGRAKFENEPVWWLPSGVALAAVLNGLFATLRGELTTTALGLEGGGFNPWPGLVLAAVVAGVTLFVLFYLMRRANRLALASADASPE
;
A
#
# COMPACT_ATOMS: atom_id res chain seq x y z
N ALA A 1 4.56 9.95 -8.72
CA ALA A 1 6.02 9.98 -8.55
C ALA A 1 6.72 8.97 -9.46
N VAL A 2 6.64 7.65 -9.20
CA VAL A 2 7.40 6.60 -9.93
C VAL A 2 7.27 6.66 -11.45
N ARG A 3 6.05 6.86 -11.99
CA ARG A 3 5.79 7.00 -13.43
C ARG A 3 6.60 8.10 -14.12
N TYR A 4 6.96 9.15 -13.40
CA TYR A 4 7.66 10.32 -13.94
C TYR A 4 9.15 10.36 -13.60
N SER A 5 9.64 9.46 -12.74
CA SER A 5 11.03 9.47 -12.28
C SER A 5 11.81 8.25 -12.81
N VAL A 6 11.59 7.08 -12.21
CA VAL A 6 12.37 5.86 -12.48
C VAL A 6 11.75 5.03 -13.61
N TYR A 7 10.44 5.14 -13.82
CA TYR A 7 9.73 4.41 -14.88
C TYR A 7 10.31 4.59 -16.31
N PRO A 8 10.70 5.79 -16.78
CA PRO A 8 11.26 5.94 -18.12
C PRO A 8 12.73 5.51 -18.25
N THR A 9 13.42 5.21 -17.15
CA THR A 9 14.85 4.88 -17.20
C THR A 9 15.07 3.42 -17.55
N ALA A 10 16.28 3.11 -18.01
CA ALA A 10 16.74 1.75 -18.31
C ALA A 10 16.91 0.87 -17.06
N VAL A 11 16.90 1.45 -15.87
CA VAL A 11 17.02 0.73 -14.59
C VAL A 11 15.73 0.00 -14.22
N CYS A 12 14.58 0.47 -14.70
CA CYS A 12 13.30 -0.23 -14.55
C CYS A 12 13.13 -1.19 -15.73
N ASP A 13 13.76 -2.35 -15.66
CA ASP A 13 13.82 -3.33 -16.76
C ASP A 13 12.97 -4.57 -16.50
N ALA A 14 12.44 -4.72 -15.28
CA ALA A 14 11.56 -5.81 -14.90
C ALA A 14 10.17 -5.36 -14.43
N ARG A 15 9.17 -6.22 -14.61
CA ARG A 15 7.80 -6.01 -14.08
C ARG A 15 7.79 -5.78 -12.56
N LEU A 16 8.69 -6.46 -11.85
CA LEU A 16 8.83 -6.37 -10.40
C LEU A 16 9.33 -4.98 -9.95
N ASP A 17 10.11 -4.30 -10.77
CA ASP A 17 10.66 -2.99 -10.42
C ASP A 17 9.55 -1.96 -10.20
N GLY A 18 8.45 -2.08 -10.95
CA GLY A 18 7.24 -1.30 -10.71
C GLY A 18 6.76 -1.44 -9.26
N ILE A 19 6.73 -2.66 -8.72
CA ILE A 19 6.33 -2.96 -7.34
C ILE A 19 7.38 -2.45 -6.35
N VAL A 20 8.66 -2.69 -6.60
CA VAL A 20 9.76 -2.28 -5.71
C VAL A 20 9.80 -0.76 -5.58
N TYR A 21 9.83 -0.02 -6.70
CA TYR A 21 9.82 1.44 -6.68
C TYR A 21 8.50 2.02 -6.17
N GLY A 22 7.38 1.37 -6.46
CA GLY A 22 6.07 1.71 -5.88
C GLY A 22 6.08 1.61 -4.36
N THR A 23 6.54 0.48 -3.82
CA THR A 23 6.64 0.22 -2.38
C THR A 23 7.58 1.22 -1.70
N ALA A 24 8.74 1.49 -2.30
CA ALA A 24 9.71 2.47 -1.80
C ALA A 24 9.10 3.89 -1.74
N ALA A 25 8.39 4.31 -2.79
CA ALA A 25 7.70 5.59 -2.80
C ALA A 25 6.59 5.66 -1.73
N GLY A 26 5.84 4.57 -1.54
CA GLY A 26 4.84 4.45 -0.48
C GLY A 26 5.43 4.56 0.93
N LEU A 27 6.56 3.92 1.19
CA LEU A 27 7.27 4.02 2.47
C LEU A 27 7.78 5.44 2.74
N GLY A 28 8.26 6.14 1.71
CA GLY A 28 8.64 7.55 1.81
C GLY A 28 7.45 8.43 2.20
N TYR A 29 6.30 8.23 1.56
CA TYR A 29 5.06 8.95 1.91
C TYR A 29 4.58 8.59 3.33
N ALA A 30 4.65 7.32 3.73
CA ALA A 30 4.30 6.88 5.07
C ALA A 30 5.18 7.51 6.15
N THR A 31 6.46 7.70 5.84
CA THR A 31 7.40 8.39 6.73
C THR A 31 6.93 9.81 7.01
N MET A 32 6.51 10.54 5.97
CA MET A 32 5.97 11.89 6.12
C MET A 32 4.69 11.90 6.95
N LEU A 33 3.76 10.96 6.73
CA LEU A 33 2.53 10.83 7.51
C LEU A 33 2.81 10.50 8.99
N ASN A 34 3.77 9.62 9.24
CA ASN A 34 4.15 9.26 10.60
C ASN A 34 4.85 10.42 11.31
N LEU A 35 5.67 11.18 10.60
CA LEU A 35 6.30 12.39 11.14
C LEU A 35 5.25 13.45 11.49
N SER A 36 4.33 13.77 10.57
CA SER A 36 3.25 14.74 10.84
C SER A 36 2.41 14.31 12.05
N TYR A 37 2.11 13.02 12.18
CA TYR A 37 1.43 12.51 13.37
C TYR A 37 2.18 12.76 14.68
N VAL A 38 3.49 12.49 14.72
CA VAL A 38 4.30 12.72 15.93
C VAL A 38 4.32 14.21 16.27
N LEU A 39 4.49 15.06 15.27
CA LEU A 39 4.59 16.52 15.44
C LEU A 39 3.25 17.12 15.89
N GLU A 40 2.15 16.74 15.25
CA GLU A 40 0.79 17.20 15.60
C GLU A 40 0.36 16.69 16.98
N GLY A 41 0.80 15.49 17.37
CA GLY A 41 0.52 14.91 18.67
C GLY A 41 1.38 15.45 19.82
N GLY A 42 2.36 16.32 19.56
CA GLY A 42 3.33 16.77 20.56
C GLY A 42 4.23 15.66 21.11
N GLY A 43 4.38 14.56 20.37
CA GLY A 43 5.05 13.33 20.79
C GLY A 43 4.28 12.07 20.42
N VAL A 44 4.82 10.90 20.82
CA VAL A 44 4.19 9.59 20.58
C VAL A 44 3.74 8.98 21.90
N ASN A 45 2.45 8.62 21.97
CA ASN A 45 1.99 7.65 22.95
C ASN A 45 2.55 6.28 22.53
N LEU A 46 3.49 5.72 23.29
CA LEU A 46 4.20 4.50 22.90
C LEU A 46 3.27 3.28 22.74
N GLN A 47 2.17 3.21 23.49
CA GLN A 47 1.27 2.05 23.44
C GLN A 47 0.47 1.98 22.13
N VAL A 48 -0.04 3.11 21.66
CA VAL A 48 -0.94 3.19 20.49
C VAL A 48 -0.19 3.69 19.25
N GLY A 49 0.74 4.63 19.44
CA GLY A 49 1.47 5.30 18.38
C GLY A 49 2.42 4.38 17.62
N ILE A 50 3.08 3.42 18.28
CA ILE A 50 3.96 2.45 17.60
C ILE A 50 3.16 1.61 16.60
N ILE A 51 2.03 1.06 17.04
CA ILE A 51 1.15 0.25 16.20
C ILE A 51 0.65 1.09 15.01
N ARG A 52 0.22 2.33 15.27
CA ARG A 52 -0.22 3.25 14.21
C ARG A 52 0.87 3.53 13.19
N ILE A 53 2.11 3.76 13.62
CA ILE A 53 3.26 4.04 12.76
C ILE A 53 3.53 2.86 11.84
N VAL A 54 3.62 1.65 12.41
CA VAL A 54 3.87 0.41 11.66
C VAL A 54 2.74 0.11 10.69
N VAL A 55 1.48 0.18 11.14
CA VAL A 55 0.31 -0.09 10.29
C VAL A 55 0.20 0.93 9.15
N THR A 56 0.51 2.21 9.39
CA THR A 56 0.56 3.24 8.34
C THR A 56 1.63 2.90 7.31
N ALA A 57 2.84 2.53 7.76
CA ALA A 57 3.94 2.17 6.87
C ALA A 57 3.59 0.97 6.00
N LEU A 58 3.07 -0.11 6.58
CA LEU A 58 2.69 -1.31 5.84
C LEU A 58 1.55 -1.07 4.85
N ALA A 59 0.55 -0.29 5.24
CA ALA A 59 -0.56 0.04 4.34
C ALA A 59 -0.10 0.86 3.14
N GLN A 60 0.66 1.94 3.36
CA GLN A 60 1.15 2.79 2.26
C GLN A 60 2.16 2.06 1.37
N ALA A 61 3.06 1.26 1.96
CA ALA A 61 3.95 0.37 1.21
C ALA A 61 3.14 -0.57 0.30
N SER A 62 2.06 -1.14 0.84
CA SER A 62 1.21 -2.06 0.09
C SER A 62 0.44 -1.33 -1.02
N PHE A 63 -0.29 -0.27 -0.72
CA PHE A 63 -1.11 0.44 -1.72
C PHE A 63 -0.27 1.03 -2.86
N ALA A 64 0.90 1.57 -2.54
CA ALA A 64 1.83 2.09 -3.54
C ALA A 64 2.52 0.96 -4.33
N GLY A 65 2.87 -0.16 -3.68
CA GLY A 65 3.36 -1.37 -4.35
C GLY A 65 2.32 -1.97 -5.31
N LEU A 66 1.04 -1.95 -4.93
CA LEU A 66 -0.07 -2.38 -5.79
C LEU A 66 -0.19 -1.50 -7.02
N SER A 67 -0.21 -0.18 -6.83
CA SER A 67 -0.17 0.78 -7.94
C SER A 67 1.07 0.56 -8.83
N GLY A 68 2.20 0.23 -8.20
CA GLY A 68 3.45 -0.14 -8.83
C GLY A 68 3.37 -1.40 -9.71
N TYR A 69 2.60 -2.41 -9.31
CA TYR A 69 2.32 -3.61 -10.12
C TYR A 69 1.60 -3.26 -11.42
N PHE A 70 0.55 -2.44 -11.35
CA PHE A 70 -0.20 -2.00 -12.53
C PHE A 70 0.70 -1.20 -13.48
N LEU A 71 1.52 -0.31 -12.90
CA LEU A 71 2.49 0.48 -13.65
C LEU A 71 3.56 -0.40 -14.31
N GLY A 72 4.15 -1.35 -13.57
CA GLY A 72 5.16 -2.27 -14.07
C GLY A 72 4.65 -3.14 -15.22
N ARG A 73 3.44 -3.71 -15.09
CA ARG A 73 2.83 -4.51 -16.18
C ARG A 73 2.54 -3.69 -17.42
N ALA A 74 2.01 -2.46 -17.26
CA ALA A 74 1.74 -1.58 -18.39
C ALA A 74 3.00 -1.17 -19.21
N LYS A 75 4.20 -1.33 -18.65
CA LYS A 75 5.46 -1.07 -19.37
C LYS A 75 5.85 -2.19 -20.33
N PHE A 76 5.61 -3.44 -19.92
CA PHE A 76 6.13 -4.64 -20.62
C PHE A 76 5.05 -5.46 -21.31
N GLU A 77 3.77 -5.14 -21.09
CA GLU A 77 2.63 -5.83 -21.69
C GLU A 77 1.71 -4.82 -22.40
N ASN A 78 1.02 -5.29 -23.45
CA ASN A 78 -0.01 -4.53 -24.14
C ASN A 78 -1.30 -4.53 -23.31
N GLU A 79 -1.32 -3.68 -22.29
CA GLU A 79 -2.49 -3.49 -21.43
C GLU A 79 -3.45 -2.43 -22.00
N PRO A 80 -4.76 -2.57 -21.79
CA PRO A 80 -5.74 -1.60 -22.24
C PRO A 80 -5.55 -0.25 -21.52
N VAL A 81 -6.00 0.84 -22.14
CA VAL A 81 -5.89 2.21 -21.58
C VAL A 81 -6.52 2.34 -20.18
N TRP A 82 -7.50 1.49 -19.87
CA TRP A 82 -8.19 1.44 -18.57
C TRP A 82 -7.40 0.74 -17.45
N TRP A 83 -6.31 0.05 -17.77
CA TRP A 83 -5.52 -0.72 -16.81
C TRP A 83 -4.85 0.18 -15.75
N LEU A 84 -4.12 1.20 -16.19
CA LEU A 84 -3.48 2.16 -15.27
C LEU A 84 -4.48 2.89 -14.35
N PRO A 85 -5.58 3.48 -14.83
CA PRO A 85 -6.54 4.12 -13.95
C PRO A 85 -7.24 3.11 -13.03
N SER A 86 -7.43 1.85 -13.43
CA SER A 86 -7.99 0.82 -12.54
C SER A 86 -7.08 0.54 -11.34
N GLY A 87 -5.76 0.49 -11.54
CA GLY A 87 -4.80 0.33 -10.45
C GLY A 87 -4.82 1.49 -9.46
N VAL A 88 -4.92 2.73 -9.97
CA VAL A 88 -5.06 3.93 -9.13
C VAL A 88 -6.40 3.95 -8.41
N ALA A 89 -7.50 3.61 -9.08
CA ALA A 89 -8.82 3.53 -8.48
C ALA A 89 -8.85 2.50 -7.34
N LEU A 90 -8.27 1.32 -7.56
CA LEU A 90 -8.16 0.29 -6.54
C LEU A 90 -7.34 0.77 -5.33
N ALA A 91 -6.20 1.42 -5.57
CA ALA A 91 -5.39 1.99 -4.49
C ALA A 91 -6.14 3.11 -3.73
N ALA A 92 -6.90 3.95 -4.42
CA ALA A 92 -7.72 4.99 -3.81
C ALA A 92 -8.83 4.41 -2.93
N VAL A 93 -9.51 3.36 -3.40
CA VAL A 93 -10.55 2.64 -2.62
C VAL A 93 -9.93 2.02 -1.37
N LEU A 94 -8.79 1.33 -1.49
CA LEU A 94 -8.10 0.74 -0.35
C LEU A 94 -7.63 1.80 0.66
N ASN A 95 -7.11 2.92 0.17
CA ASN A 95 -6.69 4.04 1.01
C ASN A 95 -7.89 4.68 1.73
N GLY A 96 -9.02 4.84 1.04
CA GLY A 96 -10.27 5.33 1.63
C GLY A 96 -10.78 4.40 2.72
N LEU A 97 -10.90 3.10 2.42
CA LEU A 97 -11.30 2.08 3.40
C LEU A 97 -10.37 2.08 4.63
N PHE A 98 -9.07 2.17 4.41
CA PHE A 98 -8.08 2.24 5.48
C PHE A 98 -8.22 3.49 6.34
N ALA A 99 -8.50 4.65 5.73
CA ALA A 99 -8.72 5.91 6.43
C ALA A 99 -10.01 5.86 7.26
N THR A 100 -11.10 5.33 6.69
CA THR A 100 -12.39 5.12 7.37
C THR A 100 -12.23 4.18 8.57
N LEU A 101 -11.64 3.00 8.39
CA LEU A 101 -11.45 2.03 9.48
C LEU A 101 -10.54 2.56 10.61
N ARG A 102 -9.56 3.40 10.25
CA ARG A 102 -8.71 4.08 11.22
C ARG A 102 -9.44 5.23 11.92
N GLY A 103 -10.24 6.02 11.21
CA GLY A 103 -10.88 7.23 11.73
C GLY A 103 -12.17 6.96 12.52
N GLU A 104 -13.09 6.19 11.95
CA GLU A 104 -14.46 6.00 12.48
C GLU A 104 -14.52 5.10 13.72
N LEU A 105 -13.46 4.33 14.00
CA LEU A 105 -13.42 3.40 15.14
C LEU A 105 -12.49 3.83 16.28
N THR A 106 -11.72 4.90 16.08
CA THR A 106 -10.94 5.53 17.16
C THR A 106 -11.84 6.47 17.98
N THR A 107 -12.87 7.03 17.34
CA THR A 107 -14.02 7.68 17.99
C THR A 107 -15.18 6.69 18.08
N THR A 108 -15.40 6.09 19.24
CA THR A 108 -16.62 5.32 19.57
C THR A 108 -17.82 6.27 19.64
N ALA A 109 -18.24 6.82 18.50
CA ALA A 109 -19.36 7.76 18.37
C ALA A 109 -20.68 7.06 17.99
N LEU A 110 -20.83 5.78 18.32
CA LEU A 110 -22.08 5.02 18.17
C LEU A 110 -22.55 4.49 19.53
N GLY A 111 -22.81 5.42 20.45
CA GLY A 111 -23.52 5.17 21.70
C GLY A 111 -24.27 6.44 22.10
N LEU A 112 -25.59 6.33 22.32
CA LEU A 112 -26.46 7.43 22.78
C LEU A 112 -26.13 7.90 24.21
N GLU A 113 -25.14 7.28 24.85
CA GLU A 113 -24.64 7.59 26.18
C GLU A 113 -23.11 7.73 26.12
N GLY A 114 -22.59 8.92 25.81
CA GLY A 114 -21.21 9.35 26.10
C GLY A 114 -20.08 8.33 25.90
N GLY A 115 -19.85 7.86 24.67
CA GLY A 115 -18.78 6.91 24.36
C GLY A 115 -17.37 7.52 24.50
N GLY A 116 -16.55 6.99 25.41
CA GLY A 116 -15.14 7.36 25.56
C GLY A 116 -14.28 6.96 24.36
N PHE A 117 -13.13 7.63 24.17
CA PHE A 117 -12.14 7.35 23.13
C PHE A 117 -11.45 5.99 23.37
N ASN A 118 -11.68 4.99 22.50
CA ASN A 118 -10.97 3.71 22.53
C ASN A 118 -10.30 3.43 21.17
N PRO A 119 -8.96 3.54 21.07
CA PRO A 119 -8.24 3.41 19.81
C PRO A 119 -8.01 1.96 19.36
N TRP A 120 -8.22 0.97 20.23
CA TRP A 120 -7.85 -0.42 19.98
C TRP A 120 -8.63 -1.10 18.83
N PRO A 121 -9.97 -0.97 18.73
CA PRO A 121 -10.73 -1.59 17.64
C PRO A 121 -10.32 -1.08 16.26
N GLY A 122 -10.13 0.24 16.13
CA GLY A 122 -9.68 0.86 14.88
C GLY A 122 -8.27 0.43 14.48
N LEU A 123 -7.35 0.29 15.44
CA LEU A 123 -5.99 -0.18 15.17
C LEU A 123 -5.96 -1.64 14.71
N VAL A 124 -6.70 -2.53 15.36
CA VAL A 124 -6.71 -3.96 15.00
C VAL A 124 -7.27 -4.15 13.59
N LEU A 125 -8.38 -3.49 13.25
CA LEU A 125 -8.97 -3.59 11.91
C LEU A 125 -8.09 -2.97 10.83
N ALA A 126 -7.46 -1.82 11.11
CA ALA A 126 -6.50 -1.22 10.21
C ALA A 126 -5.29 -2.16 9.97
N ALA A 127 -4.81 -2.84 11.02
CA ALA A 127 -3.75 -3.83 10.90
C ALA A 127 -4.17 -5.03 10.06
N VAL A 128 -5.40 -5.53 10.22
CA VAL A 128 -5.95 -6.61 9.40
C VAL A 128 -6.02 -6.21 7.93
N VAL A 129 -6.55 -5.02 7.60
CA VAL A 129 -6.62 -4.56 6.21
C VAL A 129 -5.23 -4.38 5.60
N ALA A 130 -4.29 -3.81 6.35
CA ALA A 130 -2.90 -3.70 5.91
C ALA A 130 -2.30 -5.09 5.66
N GLY A 131 -2.51 -6.05 6.56
CA GLY A 131 -2.03 -7.43 6.44
C GLY A 131 -2.64 -8.16 5.25
N VAL A 132 -3.96 -8.04 5.03
CA VAL A 132 -4.66 -8.62 3.87
C VAL A 132 -4.11 -8.03 2.58
N THR A 133 -3.95 -6.71 2.50
CA THR A 133 -3.44 -6.08 1.29
C THR A 133 -1.99 -6.50 1.00
N LEU A 134 -1.17 -6.58 2.03
CA LEU A 134 0.20 -7.07 1.94
C LEU A 134 0.23 -8.52 1.47
N PHE A 135 -0.64 -9.38 2.02
CA PHE A 135 -0.78 -10.77 1.57
C PHE A 135 -1.18 -10.85 0.09
N VAL A 136 -2.16 -10.06 -0.35
CA VAL A 136 -2.57 -9.99 -1.75
C VAL A 136 -1.40 -9.59 -2.65
N LEU A 137 -0.59 -8.62 -2.24
CA LEU A 137 0.61 -8.23 -2.98
C LEU A 137 1.66 -9.32 -3.04
N PHE A 138 1.93 -9.98 -1.93
CA PHE A 138 2.84 -11.12 -1.90
C PHE A 138 2.35 -12.25 -2.81
N TYR A 139 1.05 -12.51 -2.81
CA TYR A 139 0.43 -13.48 -3.71
C TYR A 139 0.60 -13.07 -5.19
N LEU A 140 0.33 -11.81 -5.54
CA LEU A 140 0.51 -11.29 -6.90
C LEU A 140 1.96 -11.32 -7.35
N MET A 141 2.91 -10.95 -6.48
CA MET A 141 4.35 -11.05 -6.72
C MET A 141 4.77 -12.49 -6.99
N ARG A 142 4.37 -13.44 -6.13
CA ARG A 142 4.67 -14.87 -6.32
C ARG A 142 4.03 -15.44 -7.59
N ARG A 143 2.85 -14.96 -7.97
CA ARG A 143 2.20 -15.34 -9.23
C ARG A 143 2.95 -14.78 -10.43
N ALA A 144 3.34 -13.50 -10.40
CA ALA A 144 4.11 -12.86 -11.46
C ALA A 144 5.48 -13.53 -11.67
N ASN A 145 6.17 -13.91 -10.59
CA ASN A 145 7.46 -14.60 -10.67
C ASN A 145 7.36 -15.99 -11.29
N ARG A 146 6.31 -16.76 -10.95
CA ARG A 146 6.10 -18.09 -11.54
C ARG A 146 5.88 -18.03 -13.05
N LEU A 147 5.19 -16.99 -13.54
CA LEU A 147 4.96 -16.81 -14.97
C LEU A 147 6.23 -16.39 -15.71
N ALA A 148 7.06 -15.55 -15.10
CA ALA A 148 8.35 -15.15 -15.67
C ALA A 148 9.33 -16.33 -15.78
N LEU A 149 9.40 -17.19 -14.75
CA LEU A 149 10.23 -18.41 -14.78
C LEU A 149 9.71 -19.43 -15.81
N ALA A 150 8.39 -19.64 -15.87
CA ALA A 150 7.79 -20.54 -16.85
C ALA A 150 7.98 -20.08 -18.31
N SER A 151 8.06 -18.77 -18.58
CA SER A 151 8.39 -18.24 -19.91
C SER A 151 9.87 -18.37 -20.28
N ALA A 152 10.77 -18.35 -19.28
CA ALA A 152 12.20 -18.50 -19.50
C ALA A 152 12.59 -19.96 -19.78
N ASP A 153 11.92 -20.93 -19.13
CA ASP A 153 12.12 -22.36 -19.40
C ASP A 153 11.49 -22.82 -20.75
N ALA A 154 10.61 -22.01 -21.34
CA ALA A 154 9.87 -22.35 -22.56
C ALA A 154 10.51 -21.81 -23.86
N SER A 155 11.61 -21.05 -23.80
CA SER A 155 12.37 -20.66 -24.99
C SER A 155 13.42 -21.73 -25.33
N PRO A 156 13.23 -22.55 -26.37
CA PRO A 156 14.28 -23.45 -26.85
C PRO A 156 15.43 -22.61 -27.44
N GLU A 157 16.66 -22.94 -27.04
CA GLU A 157 17.90 -22.41 -27.63
C GLU A 157 18.03 -22.75 -29.13
#